data_AF-A0A2I1G499-F1
#
_entry.id   AF-A0A2I1G499-F1
#
_cell.length_a   1.000
_cell.length_b   1.000
_cell.length_c   1.000
_cell.angle_alpha   90.00
_cell.angle_beta   90.00
_cell.angle_gamma   90.00
#
_symmetry.space_group_name_H-M   'P 1'
#
loop_
_entity.id
_entity.type
_entity.pdbx_description
1 polymer ?
#
loop_
_entity_poly.entity_id
_entity_poly.type
_entity_poly.pdbx_seq_one_letter_code
_entity_poly.pdbx_strand_id
1 'polypeptide(L)'
;MSLEENIEENIQLIDIIESRFGFSFVCYNCYNKETDCNERNRINHGICKSCFKSNTSYGCSICNIFKTSDYDLNLEARKATYRNSNYVLCENCYEEVDYYRFYCTYCYDKETDINKKFHMKFGSHFGIFNTSDYNLNLKERIVKYKDFNYILCEECNNEIFKEDFYCAYCYNEETDIIKKGHMKFGLNFEIFNTFDYNLNLEERRTKYMNFDDILCEKCNNKMDKRNFYCAPCYNIETDITKKGHMKFGPKFGIFKTSDYNLDLEERRKKYMNYDNILCEE
;
A
#
# COMPACT_ATOMS: atom_id res chain seq x y z
N MET A 1 -61.13 36.59 23.01
CA MET A 1 -60.02 35.95 22.29
C MET A 1 -60.00 36.51 20.89
N SER A 2 -58.98 37.32 20.60
CA SER A 2 -58.83 38.02 19.32
C SER A 2 -58.48 37.03 18.21
N LEU A 3 -58.75 37.42 16.96
CA LEU A 3 -58.35 36.64 15.77
C LEU A 3 -56.84 36.33 15.75
N GLU A 4 -56.03 37.16 16.41
CA GLU A 4 -54.57 37.05 16.52
C GLU A 4 -54.12 35.90 17.43
N GLU A 5 -54.76 35.71 18.59
CA GLU A 5 -54.47 34.55 19.49
C GLU A 5 -54.76 33.22 18.79
N ASN A 6 -55.80 33.19 17.94
CA ASN A 6 -56.18 32.01 17.15
C ASN A 6 -55.17 31.70 16.02
N ILE A 7 -54.46 32.71 15.50
CA ILE A 7 -53.42 32.51 14.47
C ILE A 7 -52.13 32.00 15.13
N GLU A 8 -51.77 32.55 16.30
CA GLU A 8 -50.57 32.15 17.05
C GLU A 8 -50.67 30.71 17.58
N GLU A 9 -51.82 30.29 18.11
CA GLU A 9 -52.06 28.90 18.51
C GLU A 9 -52.01 27.93 17.33
N ASN A 10 -52.53 28.33 16.15
CA ASN A 10 -52.49 27.50 14.94
C ASN A 10 -51.07 27.36 14.35
N ILE A 11 -50.23 28.41 14.43
CA ILE A 11 -48.82 28.34 14.01
C ILE A 11 -48.04 27.41 14.95
N GLN A 12 -48.22 27.54 16.27
CA GLN A 12 -47.61 26.61 17.23
C GLN A 12 -48.08 25.17 17.04
N LEU A 13 -49.34 24.95 16.67
CA LEU A 13 -49.87 23.61 16.38
C LEU A 13 -49.24 23.00 15.11
N ILE A 14 -48.99 23.81 14.08
CA ILE A 14 -48.31 23.38 12.85
C ILE A 14 -46.85 23.01 13.14
N ASP A 15 -46.12 23.85 13.88
CA ASP A 15 -44.73 23.57 14.28
C ASP A 15 -44.61 22.31 15.16
N ILE A 16 -45.58 22.06 16.05
CA ILE A 16 -45.65 20.84 16.87
C ILE A 16 -46.01 19.60 16.04
N ILE A 17 -46.81 19.73 14.99
CA ILE A 17 -47.14 18.62 14.08
C ILE A 17 -45.91 18.27 13.21
N GLU A 18 -45.19 19.27 12.72
CA GLU A 18 -43.93 19.09 11.97
C GLU A 18 -42.83 18.43 12.82
N SER A 19 -42.77 18.73 14.13
CA SER A 19 -41.79 18.10 15.03
C SER A 19 -42.14 16.66 15.45
N ARG A 20 -43.41 16.24 15.30
CA ARG A 20 -43.94 15.00 15.88
C ARG A 20 -44.28 13.92 14.84
N PHE A 21 -44.48 14.33 13.59
CA PHE A 21 -44.64 13.45 12.45
C PHE A 21 -43.67 13.91 11.36
N GLY A 22 -42.52 13.24 11.22
CA GLY A 22 -41.49 13.59 10.24
C GLY A 22 -41.93 13.45 8.78
N PHE A 23 -42.85 14.31 8.34
CA PHE A 23 -43.29 14.44 6.96
C PHE A 23 -42.35 15.41 6.26
N SER A 24 -41.41 14.85 5.51
CA SER A 24 -40.68 15.61 4.50
C SER A 24 -41.69 16.10 3.44
N PHE A 25 -41.95 17.41 3.36
CA PHE A 25 -42.75 18.05 2.30
C PHE A 25 -42.01 18.11 0.95
N VAL A 26 -41.07 17.20 0.73
CA VAL A 26 -40.29 17.13 -0.51
C VAL A 26 -41.09 16.37 -1.55
N CYS A 27 -41.41 17.03 -2.66
CA CYS A 27 -41.84 16.32 -3.86
C CYS A 27 -40.66 15.54 -4.43
N TYR A 28 -40.54 14.26 -4.07
CA TYR A 28 -39.45 13.39 -4.54
C TYR A 28 -39.37 13.30 -6.06
N ASN A 29 -40.49 13.44 -6.78
CA ASN A 29 -40.50 13.49 -8.24
C ASN A 29 -39.81 14.76 -8.80
N CYS A 30 -40.02 15.92 -8.17
CA CYS A 30 -39.32 17.14 -8.54
C CYS A 30 -37.86 17.09 -8.11
N TYR A 31 -37.59 16.64 -6.88
CA TYR A 31 -36.25 16.49 -6.35
C TYR A 31 -35.36 15.58 -7.22
N ASN A 32 -35.86 14.40 -7.61
CA ASN A 32 -35.11 13.45 -8.43
C ASN A 32 -34.88 13.93 -9.87
N LYS A 33 -35.68 14.89 -10.37
CA LYS A 33 -35.54 15.48 -11.70
C LYS A 33 -34.72 16.78 -11.69
N GLU A 34 -34.56 17.41 -10.54
CA GLU A 34 -33.76 18.62 -10.40
C GLU A 34 -32.27 18.29 -10.55
N THR A 35 -31.55 19.09 -11.31
CA THR A 35 -30.13 18.89 -11.63
C THR A 35 -29.26 20.00 -11.05
N ASP A 36 -29.84 21.15 -10.73
CA ASP A 36 -29.14 22.21 -10.00
C ASP A 36 -29.09 21.87 -8.50
N CYS A 37 -27.87 21.83 -7.96
CA CYS A 37 -27.65 21.46 -6.57
C CYS A 37 -28.20 22.48 -5.57
N ASN A 38 -28.24 23.77 -5.91
CA ASN A 38 -28.82 24.80 -5.05
C ASN A 38 -30.34 24.66 -5.03
N GLU A 39 -30.94 24.31 -6.17
CA GLU A 39 -32.37 24.03 -6.30
C GLU A 39 -32.80 22.77 -5.56
N ARG A 40 -32.01 21.69 -5.61
CA ARG A 40 -32.24 20.52 -4.73
C ARG A 40 -32.17 20.86 -3.26
N ASN A 41 -31.16 21.62 -2.84
CA ASN A 41 -31.03 22.07 -1.46
C ASN A 41 -32.22 22.94 -1.05
N ARG A 42 -32.68 23.83 -1.94
CA ARG A 42 -33.91 24.60 -1.74
C ARG A 42 -35.13 23.70 -1.57
N ILE A 43 -35.27 22.66 -2.40
CA ILE A 43 -36.38 21.70 -2.33
C ILE A 43 -36.34 20.90 -1.02
N ASN A 44 -35.16 20.42 -0.60
CA ASN A 44 -35.00 19.57 0.59
C ASN A 44 -35.04 20.32 1.92
N HIS A 45 -34.49 21.54 1.96
CA HIS A 45 -34.17 22.23 3.22
C HIS A 45 -34.68 23.68 3.26
N GLY A 46 -35.28 24.17 2.16
CA GLY A 46 -35.79 25.53 2.05
C GLY A 46 -34.70 26.58 1.81
N ILE A 47 -35.06 27.85 1.94
CA ILE A 47 -34.14 29.00 1.87
C ILE A 47 -33.97 29.57 3.28
N CYS A 48 -32.75 29.88 3.68
CA CYS A 48 -32.49 30.61 4.90
C CYS A 48 -33.04 32.03 4.82
N LYS A 49 -33.91 32.42 5.76
CA LYS A 49 -34.55 33.75 5.79
C LYS A 49 -33.59 34.92 6.06
N SER A 50 -32.40 34.65 6.61
CA SER A 50 -31.40 35.68 6.93
C SER A 50 -30.42 35.93 5.78
N CYS A 51 -29.92 34.85 5.16
CA CYS A 51 -28.89 34.95 4.11
C CYS A 51 -29.46 34.77 2.68
N PHE A 52 -30.75 34.42 2.53
CA PHE A 52 -31.46 34.11 1.28
C PHE A 52 -30.82 33.02 0.40
N LYS A 53 -29.90 32.22 0.96
CA LYS A 53 -29.34 31.03 0.29
C LYS A 53 -30.14 29.77 0.64
N SER A 54 -30.10 28.77 -0.22
CA SER A 54 -30.63 27.44 0.08
C SER A 54 -30.02 26.90 1.37
N ASN A 55 -30.86 26.41 2.28
CA ASN A 55 -30.41 25.74 3.50
C ASN A 55 -29.86 24.35 3.14
N THR A 56 -29.02 23.81 4.02
CA THR A 56 -28.77 22.37 4.15
C THR A 56 -29.06 21.96 5.60
N SER A 57 -28.90 20.68 5.93
CA SER A 57 -29.04 20.14 7.29
C SER A 57 -28.20 20.87 8.36
N TYR A 58 -27.20 21.69 7.98
CA TYR A 58 -26.32 22.42 8.90
C TYR A 58 -26.11 23.92 8.56
N GLY A 59 -26.96 24.55 7.73
CA GLY A 59 -26.97 26.01 7.51
C GLY A 59 -26.89 26.50 6.05
N CYS A 60 -26.47 27.76 5.83
CA CYS A 60 -26.29 28.37 4.50
C CYS A 60 -25.01 27.84 3.82
N SER A 61 -25.10 26.73 3.09
CA SER A 61 -23.91 26.01 2.59
C SER A 61 -23.54 26.29 1.14
N ILE A 62 -22.23 26.23 0.83
CA ILE A 62 -21.70 26.22 -0.54
C ILE A 62 -21.72 24.78 -1.06
N CYS A 63 -22.50 24.53 -2.10
CA CYS A 63 -22.60 23.24 -2.78
C CYS A 63 -21.87 23.31 -4.12
N ASN A 64 -21.00 22.32 -4.40
CA ASN A 64 -20.30 22.20 -5.67
C ASN A 64 -20.62 20.87 -6.36
N ILE A 65 -20.53 20.85 -7.68
CA ILE A 65 -20.70 19.64 -8.49
C ILE A 65 -19.32 19.09 -8.85
N PHE A 66 -19.07 17.84 -8.46
CA PHE A 66 -17.94 17.03 -8.90
C PHE A 66 -18.20 16.49 -10.29
N LYS A 67 -17.35 16.90 -11.22
CA LYS A 67 -17.41 16.52 -12.63
C LYS A 67 -16.59 15.26 -12.87
N THR A 68 -16.97 14.49 -13.87
CA THR A 68 -16.19 13.35 -14.37
C THR A 68 -14.79 13.77 -14.79
N SER A 69 -14.62 14.96 -15.36
CA SER A 69 -13.31 15.54 -15.68
C SER A 69 -12.43 15.75 -14.45
N ASP A 70 -13.00 15.86 -13.25
CA ASP A 70 -12.21 16.04 -12.03
C ASP A 70 -11.50 14.75 -11.62
N TYR A 71 -11.89 13.60 -12.19
CA TYR A 71 -11.10 12.38 -12.06
C TYR A 71 -9.75 12.47 -12.77
N ASP A 72 -9.52 13.42 -13.68
CA ASP A 72 -8.17 13.63 -14.22
C ASP A 72 -7.22 14.28 -13.21
N LEU A 73 -7.77 14.91 -12.16
CA LEU A 73 -7.01 15.50 -11.07
C LEU A 73 -6.58 14.42 -10.06
N ASN A 74 -5.35 14.54 -9.57
CA ASN A 74 -4.91 13.74 -8.43
C ASN A 74 -5.70 14.11 -7.15
N LEU A 75 -5.61 13.28 -6.11
CA LEU A 75 -6.35 13.46 -4.87
C LEU A 75 -6.11 14.84 -4.21
N GLU A 76 -4.86 15.31 -4.19
CA GLU A 76 -4.51 16.60 -3.59
C GLU A 76 -5.07 17.79 -4.38
N ALA A 77 -5.07 17.70 -5.71
CA ALA A 77 -5.70 18.69 -6.57
C ALA A 77 -7.22 18.73 -6.36
N ARG A 78 -7.90 17.57 -6.24
CA ARG A 78 -9.34 17.52 -5.92
C ARG A 78 -9.65 18.14 -4.56
N LYS A 79 -8.88 17.80 -3.53
CA LYS A 79 -8.99 18.42 -2.20
C LYS A 79 -8.84 19.94 -2.26
N ALA A 80 -7.88 20.43 -3.04
CA ALA A 80 -7.66 21.88 -3.19
C ALA A 80 -8.84 22.57 -3.90
N THR A 81 -9.34 21.99 -5.00
CA THR A 81 -10.49 22.50 -5.75
C THR A 81 -11.73 22.66 -4.86
N TYR A 82 -11.98 21.67 -4.01
CA TYR A 82 -13.22 21.60 -3.23
C TYR A 82 -13.07 22.03 -1.77
N ARG A 83 -11.91 22.57 -1.37
CA ARG A 83 -11.56 22.91 0.03
C ARG A 83 -12.58 23.80 0.75
N ASN A 84 -13.27 24.68 0.04
CA ASN A 84 -14.25 25.61 0.59
C ASN A 84 -15.71 25.15 0.38
N SER A 85 -15.91 23.93 -0.08
CA SER A 85 -17.23 23.34 -0.29
C SER A 85 -17.67 22.68 1.01
N ASN A 86 -18.93 22.90 1.39
CA ASN A 86 -19.52 22.15 2.50
C ASN A 86 -19.99 20.77 2.03
N TYR A 87 -20.47 20.69 0.80
CA TYR A 87 -20.91 19.46 0.14
C TYR A 87 -20.43 19.47 -1.31
N VAL A 88 -20.12 18.28 -1.80
CA VAL A 88 -19.75 18.04 -3.19
C VAL A 88 -20.63 16.92 -3.71
N LEU A 89 -21.43 17.18 -4.74
CA LEU A 89 -22.33 16.19 -5.35
C LEU A 89 -21.75 15.68 -6.67
N CYS A 90 -21.86 14.39 -6.94
CA CYS A 90 -21.45 13.84 -8.23
C CYS A 90 -22.40 14.27 -9.35
N GLU A 91 -21.88 14.74 -10.49
CA GLU A 91 -22.71 15.15 -11.62
C GLU A 91 -23.58 14.02 -12.22
N ASN A 92 -23.13 12.76 -12.10
CA ASN A 92 -23.78 11.63 -12.76
C ASN A 92 -24.91 11.02 -11.93
N CYS A 93 -24.72 10.89 -10.63
CA CYS A 93 -25.68 10.25 -9.74
C CYS A 93 -26.27 11.19 -8.69
N TYR A 94 -25.72 12.40 -8.55
CA TYR A 94 -26.13 13.41 -7.57
C TYR A 94 -26.07 12.94 -6.11
N GLU A 95 -25.31 11.87 -5.85
CA GLU A 95 -24.94 11.44 -4.51
C GLU A 95 -23.77 12.29 -4.00
N GLU A 96 -23.68 12.43 -2.68
CA GLU A 96 -22.57 13.12 -2.03
C GLU A 96 -21.25 12.37 -2.30
N VAL A 97 -20.24 13.13 -2.71
CA VAL A 97 -18.87 12.65 -2.87
C VAL A 97 -18.26 12.49 -1.48
N ASP A 98 -17.64 11.34 -1.24
CA ASP A 98 -16.94 11.06 0.01
C ASP A 98 -15.85 12.12 0.25
N TYR A 99 -16.01 12.91 1.32
CA TYR A 99 -15.11 14.01 1.65
C TYR A 99 -13.65 13.57 1.93
N TYR A 100 -13.44 12.34 2.39
CA TYR A 100 -12.09 11.83 2.66
C TYR A 100 -11.43 11.32 1.39
N ARG A 101 -12.21 10.70 0.51
CA ARG A 101 -11.73 10.00 -0.68
C ARG A 101 -11.77 10.87 -1.95
N PHE A 102 -12.58 11.91 -1.96
CA PHE A 102 -12.83 12.82 -3.10
C PHE A 102 -13.17 12.12 -4.41
N TYR A 103 -13.88 10.99 -4.34
CA TYR A 103 -14.54 10.37 -5.48
C TYR A 103 -15.94 9.91 -5.11
N CYS A 104 -16.86 9.90 -6.08
CA CYS A 104 -18.19 9.34 -5.87
C CYS A 104 -18.12 7.82 -5.63
N THR A 105 -18.44 7.38 -4.42
CA THR A 105 -18.45 5.96 -4.03
C THR A 105 -19.54 5.18 -4.76
N TYR A 106 -20.73 5.78 -4.95
CA TYR A 106 -21.82 5.16 -5.69
C TYR A 106 -21.44 4.83 -7.14
N CYS A 107 -20.87 5.81 -7.86
CA CYS A 107 -20.37 5.58 -9.22
C CYS A 107 -19.22 4.57 -9.21
N TYR A 108 -18.32 4.64 -8.24
CA TYR A 108 -17.20 3.71 -8.11
C TYR A 108 -17.70 2.28 -7.93
N ASP A 109 -18.65 2.02 -7.03
CA ASP A 109 -19.15 0.67 -6.76
C ASP A 109 -19.83 0.06 -7.98
N LYS A 110 -20.50 0.88 -8.79
CA LYS A 110 -21.14 0.47 -10.04
C LYS A 110 -20.20 0.27 -11.22
N GLU A 111 -19.02 0.88 -11.20
CA GLU A 111 -18.05 0.76 -12.29
C GLU A 111 -17.47 -0.66 -12.34
N THR A 112 -17.47 -1.27 -13.52
CA THR A 112 -16.96 -2.63 -13.73
C THR A 112 -15.59 -2.62 -14.39
N ASP A 113 -15.26 -1.56 -15.11
CA ASP A 113 -13.93 -1.35 -15.66
C ASP A 113 -12.96 -0.98 -14.54
N ILE A 114 -12.01 -1.87 -14.30
CA ILE A 114 -11.01 -1.74 -13.25
C ILE A 114 -10.12 -0.49 -13.48
N ASN A 115 -9.73 -0.21 -14.72
CA ASN A 115 -8.91 0.96 -15.04
C ASN A 115 -9.67 2.25 -14.75
N LYS A 116 -10.98 2.29 -15.02
CA LYS A 116 -11.83 3.42 -14.64
C LYS A 116 -11.98 3.54 -13.13
N LYS A 117 -12.19 2.44 -12.40
CA LYS A 117 -12.21 2.47 -10.93
C LYS A 117 -10.93 3.09 -10.36
N PHE A 118 -9.78 2.75 -10.92
CA PHE A 118 -8.51 3.29 -10.48
C PHE A 118 -8.29 4.74 -10.88
N HIS A 119 -8.69 5.12 -12.09
CA HIS A 119 -8.73 6.53 -12.50
C HIS A 119 -9.58 7.36 -11.52
N MET A 120 -10.74 6.85 -11.12
CA MET A 120 -11.58 7.53 -10.13
C MET A 120 -10.90 7.70 -8.76
N LYS A 121 -10.15 6.69 -8.33
CA LYS A 121 -9.48 6.69 -7.02
C LYS A 121 -8.20 7.53 -7.01
N PHE A 122 -7.35 7.39 -8.03
CA PHE A 122 -5.97 7.87 -8.02
C PHE A 122 -5.69 9.02 -9.01
N GLY A 123 -6.58 9.23 -9.97
CA GLY A 123 -6.43 10.17 -11.06
C GLY A 123 -5.81 9.57 -12.32
N SER A 124 -5.35 10.43 -13.25
CA SER A 124 -4.72 9.98 -14.52
C SER A 124 -3.24 9.63 -14.43
N HIS A 125 -2.63 9.70 -13.25
CA HIS A 125 -1.18 9.50 -13.05
C HIS A 125 -0.86 8.28 -12.19
N PHE A 126 -1.31 7.11 -12.64
CA PHE A 126 -0.93 5.80 -12.09
C PHE A 126 -0.30 4.91 -13.16
N GLY A 127 0.60 4.02 -12.74
CA GLY A 127 1.22 3.01 -13.57
C GLY A 127 0.57 1.65 -13.36
N ILE A 128 0.54 0.84 -14.42
CA ILE A 128 0.12 -0.57 -14.34
C ILE A 128 1.38 -1.42 -14.35
N PHE A 129 1.58 -2.17 -13.27
CA PHE A 129 2.63 -3.16 -13.09
C PHE A 129 2.20 -4.47 -13.71
N ASN A 130 2.87 -4.83 -14.80
CA ASN A 130 2.60 -6.06 -15.51
C ASN A 130 3.43 -7.21 -14.92
N THR A 131 2.96 -8.44 -15.04
CA THR A 131 3.70 -9.64 -14.63
C THR A 131 5.04 -9.75 -15.36
N SER A 132 5.11 -9.25 -16.60
CA SER A 132 6.38 -9.14 -17.34
C SER A 132 7.41 -8.25 -16.66
N ASP A 133 6.99 -7.30 -15.82
CA ASP A 133 7.89 -6.41 -15.09
C ASP A 133 8.66 -7.13 -13.99
N TYR A 134 8.23 -8.36 -13.62
CA TYR A 134 9.05 -9.23 -12.82
C TYR A 134 10.35 -9.65 -13.51
N ASN A 135 10.47 -9.48 -14.82
CA ASN A 135 11.74 -9.69 -15.52
C ASN A 135 12.75 -8.57 -15.29
N LEU A 136 12.27 -7.38 -14.92
CA LEU A 136 13.10 -6.23 -14.60
C LEU A 136 13.70 -6.39 -13.20
N ASN A 137 14.95 -5.97 -13.02
CA ASN A 137 15.54 -5.84 -11.69
C ASN A 137 14.98 -4.60 -10.94
N LEU A 138 15.24 -4.51 -9.64
CA LEU A 138 14.72 -3.42 -8.81
C LEU A 138 15.08 -2.02 -9.34
N LYS A 139 16.30 -1.82 -9.85
CA LYS A 139 16.74 -0.52 -10.39
C LYS A 139 15.95 -0.15 -11.64
N GLU A 140 15.72 -1.10 -12.53
CA GLU A 140 14.93 -0.91 -13.74
C GLU A 140 13.47 -0.58 -13.40
N ARG A 141 12.88 -1.26 -12.41
CA ARG A 141 11.51 -0.96 -11.95
C ARG A 141 11.40 0.43 -11.34
N ILE A 142 12.38 0.85 -10.54
CA ILE A 142 12.46 2.22 -10.00
C ILE A 142 12.42 3.23 -11.14
N VAL A 143 13.25 3.04 -12.17
CA VAL A 143 13.31 3.96 -13.32
C VAL A 143 12.00 3.95 -14.11
N LYS A 144 11.43 2.77 -14.37
CA LYS A 144 10.17 2.62 -15.11
C LYS A 144 9.01 3.34 -14.42
N TYR A 145 8.93 3.26 -13.10
CA TYR A 145 7.79 3.76 -12.33
C TYR A 145 8.01 5.09 -11.60
N LYS A 146 9.15 5.75 -11.82
CA LYS A 146 9.55 6.96 -11.07
C LYS A 146 8.52 8.10 -11.11
N ASP A 147 7.86 8.28 -12.27
CA ASP A 147 6.99 9.43 -12.54
C ASP A 147 5.51 9.18 -12.20
N PHE A 148 5.14 7.95 -11.83
CA PHE A 148 3.77 7.63 -11.45
C PHE A 148 3.56 7.86 -9.96
N ASN A 149 2.42 8.41 -9.54
CA ASN A 149 2.13 8.58 -8.11
C ASN A 149 1.77 7.24 -7.45
N TYR A 150 1.06 6.40 -8.19
CA TYR A 150 0.56 5.10 -7.75
C TYR A 150 0.94 4.03 -8.76
N ILE A 151 1.13 2.80 -8.30
CA ILE A 151 1.43 1.64 -9.13
C ILE A 151 0.42 0.55 -8.78
N LEU A 152 -0.14 -0.12 -9.77
CA LEU A 152 -1.17 -1.14 -9.57
C LEU A 152 -0.75 -2.46 -10.20
N CYS A 153 -0.92 -3.55 -9.47
CA CYS A 153 -0.70 -4.89 -10.00
C CYS A 153 -1.81 -5.24 -11.00
N GLU A 154 -1.46 -5.64 -12.23
CA GLU A 154 -2.45 -6.06 -13.24
C GLU A 154 -3.21 -7.32 -12.84
N GLU A 155 -2.58 -8.23 -12.08
CA GLU A 155 -3.17 -9.53 -11.74
C GLU A 155 -4.22 -9.42 -10.64
N CYS A 156 -3.89 -8.71 -9.56
CA CYS A 156 -4.72 -8.69 -8.35
C CYS A 156 -5.35 -7.32 -8.08
N ASN A 157 -5.07 -6.30 -8.90
CA ASN A 157 -5.62 -4.95 -8.76
C ASN A 157 -5.34 -4.31 -7.40
N ASN A 158 -4.26 -4.73 -6.73
CA ASN A 158 -3.81 -4.09 -5.50
C ASN A 158 -2.73 -3.07 -5.82
N GLU A 159 -2.69 -2.03 -4.99
CA GLU A 159 -1.63 -1.02 -5.01
C GLU A 159 -0.28 -1.66 -4.62
N ILE A 160 0.76 -1.28 -5.36
CA ILE A 160 2.14 -1.66 -5.10
C ILE A 160 2.82 -0.47 -4.42
N PHE A 161 3.37 -0.72 -3.23
CA PHE A 161 4.17 0.27 -2.54
C PHE A 161 5.48 0.50 -3.29
N LYS A 162 5.82 1.77 -3.51
CA LYS A 162 7.07 2.20 -4.17
C LYS A 162 8.34 1.81 -3.41
N GLU A 163 8.23 1.33 -2.17
CA GLU A 163 9.39 0.84 -1.42
C GLU A 163 9.80 -0.57 -1.91
N ASP A 164 8.82 -1.35 -2.37
CA ASP A 164 9.00 -2.76 -2.70
C ASP A 164 9.15 -2.98 -4.21
N PHE A 165 8.41 -2.24 -5.06
CA PHE A 165 8.34 -2.46 -6.52
C PHE A 165 8.05 -3.92 -6.93
N TYR A 166 7.26 -4.63 -6.12
CA TYR A 166 6.63 -5.89 -6.45
C TYR A 166 5.28 -5.98 -5.74
N CYS A 167 4.34 -6.78 -6.26
CA CYS A 167 3.05 -6.93 -5.60
C CYS A 167 3.18 -7.83 -4.36
N ALA A 168 3.05 -7.25 -3.16
CA ALA A 168 3.10 -7.99 -1.91
C ALA A 168 1.98 -9.04 -1.80
N TYR A 169 0.79 -8.74 -2.33
CA TYR A 169 -0.33 -9.67 -2.34
C TYR A 169 -0.04 -10.91 -3.18
N CYS A 170 0.31 -10.74 -4.47
CA CYS A 170 0.70 -11.85 -5.33
C CYS A 170 1.92 -12.60 -4.76
N TYR A 171 2.89 -11.89 -4.20
CA TYR A 171 4.06 -12.52 -3.58
C TYR A 171 3.68 -13.43 -2.41
N ASN A 172 2.72 -13.02 -1.56
CA ASN A 172 2.32 -13.83 -0.41
C ASN A 172 1.56 -15.10 -0.83
N GLU A 173 0.76 -15.03 -1.90
CA GLU A 173 0.04 -16.17 -2.48
C GLU A 173 0.95 -17.15 -3.24
N GLU A 174 2.09 -16.69 -3.77
CA GLU A 174 3.03 -17.56 -4.48
C GLU A 174 3.68 -18.58 -3.53
N THR A 175 3.79 -19.82 -3.96
CA THR A 175 4.39 -20.92 -3.16
C THR A 175 5.74 -21.37 -3.71
N ASP A 176 5.98 -21.16 -5.01
CA ASP A 176 7.24 -21.47 -5.66
C ASP A 176 8.32 -20.44 -5.26
N ILE A 177 9.37 -20.94 -4.62
CA ILE A 177 10.50 -20.13 -4.13
C ILE A 177 11.23 -19.44 -5.30
N ILE A 178 11.34 -20.10 -6.45
CA ILE A 178 12.00 -19.54 -7.64
C ILE A 178 11.17 -18.35 -8.14
N LYS A 179 9.85 -18.53 -8.27
CA LYS A 179 8.95 -17.43 -8.66
C LYS A 179 8.96 -16.28 -7.65
N LYS A 180 8.93 -16.57 -6.35
CA LYS A 180 9.10 -15.55 -5.29
C LYS A 180 10.40 -14.78 -5.44
N GLY A 181 11.50 -15.48 -5.72
CA GLY A 181 12.79 -14.87 -6.01
C GLY A 181 12.71 -13.94 -7.23
N HIS A 182 12.11 -14.40 -8.33
CA HIS A 182 11.91 -13.58 -9.53
C HIS A 182 11.09 -12.33 -9.25
N MET A 183 10.01 -12.47 -8.48
CA MET A 183 9.15 -11.34 -8.13
C MET A 183 9.91 -10.27 -7.36
N LYS A 184 10.82 -10.65 -6.47
CA LYS A 184 11.54 -9.71 -5.61
C LYS A 184 12.81 -9.14 -6.24
N PHE A 185 13.53 -9.95 -7.01
CA PHE A 185 14.89 -9.61 -7.46
C PHE A 185 15.03 -9.44 -8.99
N GLY A 186 14.07 -9.90 -9.77
CA GLY A 186 14.18 -9.94 -11.23
C GLY A 186 14.70 -11.27 -11.76
N LEU A 187 15.25 -11.29 -12.97
CA LEU A 187 15.84 -12.51 -13.54
C LEU A 187 17.25 -12.83 -13.02
N ASN A 188 18.00 -11.83 -12.55
CA ASN A 188 19.41 -12.00 -12.21
C ASN A 188 19.65 -12.31 -10.73
N PHE A 189 19.01 -13.37 -10.22
CA PHE A 189 19.28 -13.89 -8.88
C PHE A 189 19.60 -15.39 -8.92
N GLU A 190 20.21 -15.89 -7.86
CA GLU A 190 20.51 -17.31 -7.70
C GLU A 190 20.07 -17.83 -6.34
N ILE A 191 19.78 -19.13 -6.26
CA ILE A 191 19.45 -19.79 -5.01
C ILE A 191 20.72 -20.34 -4.36
N PHE A 192 20.95 -19.94 -3.10
CA PHE A 192 21.96 -20.53 -2.25
C PHE A 192 21.42 -21.80 -1.62
N ASN A 193 22.02 -22.92 -2.00
CA ASN A 193 21.68 -24.24 -1.49
C ASN A 193 22.47 -24.56 -0.21
N THR A 194 21.89 -25.34 0.69
CA THR A 194 22.55 -25.78 1.93
C THR A 194 23.83 -26.58 1.68
N PHE A 195 23.94 -27.31 0.57
CA PHE A 195 25.16 -27.98 0.14
C PHE A 195 26.29 -27.01 -0.21
N ASP A 196 26.00 -25.74 -0.51
CA ASP A 196 27.04 -24.73 -0.76
C ASP A 196 27.83 -24.37 0.48
N TYR A 197 27.37 -24.77 1.67
CA TYR A 197 28.20 -24.70 2.86
C TYR A 197 29.43 -25.62 2.78
N ASN A 198 29.43 -26.66 1.92
CA ASN A 198 30.60 -27.49 1.67
C ASN A 198 31.68 -26.77 0.84
N LEU A 199 31.31 -25.66 0.18
CA LEU A 199 32.27 -24.81 -0.51
C LEU A 199 32.97 -23.90 0.51
N ASN A 200 34.26 -23.64 0.28
CA ASN A 200 34.98 -22.60 1.01
C ASN A 200 34.51 -21.19 0.57
N LEU A 201 34.93 -20.16 1.30
CA LEU A 201 34.48 -18.78 1.05
C LEU A 201 34.84 -18.25 -0.35
N GLU A 202 35.99 -18.64 -0.89
CA GLU A 202 36.47 -18.22 -2.22
C GLU A 202 35.69 -18.91 -3.34
N GLU A 203 35.39 -20.19 -3.18
CA GLU A 203 34.53 -20.95 -4.09
C GLU A 203 33.11 -20.35 -4.14
N ARG A 204 32.52 -19.99 -2.99
CA ARG A 204 31.22 -19.32 -2.95
C ARG A 204 31.24 -17.94 -3.60
N ARG A 205 32.30 -17.16 -3.34
CA ARG A 205 32.51 -15.85 -3.99
C ARG A 205 32.47 -16.02 -5.51
N THR A 206 33.23 -16.97 -6.02
CA THR A 206 33.34 -17.23 -7.46
C THR A 206 32.01 -17.71 -8.03
N LYS A 207 31.34 -18.66 -7.37
CA LYS A 207 30.03 -19.18 -7.80
C LYS A 207 28.98 -18.08 -7.93
N TYR A 208 28.95 -17.14 -6.98
CA TYR A 208 27.88 -16.14 -6.87
C TYR A 208 28.24 -14.73 -7.35
N MET A 209 29.44 -14.52 -7.91
CA MET A 209 29.96 -13.19 -8.24
C MET A 209 29.10 -12.41 -9.24
N ASN A 210 28.47 -13.12 -10.18
CA ASN A 210 27.79 -12.51 -11.34
C ASN A 210 26.28 -12.29 -11.14
N PHE A 211 25.69 -12.85 -10.08
CA PHE A 211 24.28 -12.65 -9.76
C PHE A 211 24.10 -11.36 -8.98
N ASP A 212 23.03 -10.60 -9.21
CA ASP A 212 22.74 -9.37 -8.47
C ASP A 212 22.28 -9.67 -7.05
N ASP A 213 21.55 -10.76 -6.87
CA ASP A 213 20.97 -11.18 -5.61
C ASP A 213 21.12 -12.69 -5.39
N ILE A 214 21.18 -13.09 -4.12
CA ILE A 214 21.29 -14.49 -3.71
C ILE A 214 20.19 -14.74 -2.67
N LEU A 215 19.38 -15.77 -2.89
CA LEU A 215 18.27 -16.15 -2.02
C LEU A 215 18.60 -17.44 -1.28
N CYS A 216 18.51 -17.47 0.05
CA CYS A 216 18.71 -18.70 0.79
C CYS A 216 17.51 -19.64 0.63
N GLU A 217 17.73 -20.88 0.19
CA GLU A 217 16.66 -21.87 0.01
C GLU A 217 15.89 -22.21 1.29
N LYS A 218 16.57 -22.11 2.45
CA LYS A 218 16.02 -22.57 3.74
C LYS A 218 15.10 -21.55 4.38
N CYS A 219 15.42 -20.26 4.25
CA CYS A 219 14.68 -19.20 4.93
C CYS A 219 14.08 -18.14 4.01
N ASN A 220 14.27 -18.26 2.69
CA ASN A 220 13.76 -17.34 1.68
C ASN A 220 14.15 -15.87 1.93
N ASN A 221 15.28 -15.66 2.60
CA ASN A 221 15.85 -14.33 2.82
C ASN A 221 17.00 -14.08 1.85
N LYS A 222 17.10 -12.81 1.43
CA LYS A 222 18.26 -12.31 0.70
C LYS A 222 19.52 -12.47 1.53
N MET A 223 20.57 -12.98 0.91
CA MET A 223 21.88 -13.12 1.54
C MET A 223 22.72 -11.85 1.39
N ASP A 224 23.54 -11.59 2.41
CA ASP A 224 24.57 -10.57 2.32
C ASP A 224 25.79 -11.13 1.57
N LYS A 225 26.08 -10.53 0.41
CA LYS A 225 27.24 -10.83 -0.43
C LYS A 225 28.58 -10.52 0.23
N ARG A 226 28.65 -9.83 1.37
CA ARG A 226 29.93 -9.64 2.08
C ARG A 226 30.45 -10.94 2.67
N ASN A 227 29.51 -11.77 3.12
CA ASN A 227 29.75 -12.88 4.01
C ASN A 227 29.55 -14.25 3.32
N PHE A 228 28.74 -14.33 2.25
CA PHE A 228 28.45 -15.57 1.51
C PHE A 228 27.99 -16.73 2.41
N TYR A 229 27.26 -16.40 3.47
CA TYR A 229 26.49 -17.32 4.29
C TYR A 229 25.16 -16.67 4.67
N CYS A 230 24.13 -17.47 4.94
CA CYS A 230 22.84 -16.94 5.32
C CYS A 230 22.83 -16.52 6.79
N ALA A 231 22.89 -15.21 7.07
CA ALA A 231 22.90 -14.69 8.43
C ALA A 231 21.68 -15.10 9.28
N PRO A 232 20.43 -15.08 8.78
CA PRO A 232 19.29 -15.61 9.52
C PRO A 232 19.47 -17.07 9.95
N CYS A 233 19.89 -17.95 9.03
CA CYS A 233 20.16 -19.36 9.36
C CYS A 233 21.34 -19.53 10.32
N TYR A 234 22.39 -18.71 10.20
CA TYR A 234 23.55 -18.76 11.09
C TYR A 234 23.18 -18.36 12.52
N ASN A 235 22.35 -17.33 12.68
CA ASN A 235 21.97 -16.80 13.99
C ASN A 235 21.08 -17.76 14.80
N ILE A 236 20.30 -18.62 14.13
CA ILE A 236 19.46 -19.63 14.78
C ILE A 236 20.20 -20.96 15.01
N GLU A 237 21.36 -21.17 14.38
CA GLU A 237 22.14 -22.40 14.54
C GLU A 237 22.85 -22.39 15.90
N THR A 238 22.71 -23.47 16.66
CA THR A 238 23.30 -23.59 18.00
C THR A 238 24.52 -24.49 18.01
N ASP A 239 24.65 -25.40 17.04
CA ASP A 239 25.81 -26.25 16.89
C ASP A 239 26.98 -25.42 16.35
N ILE A 240 28.01 -25.23 17.18
CA ILE A 240 29.19 -24.45 16.83
C ILE A 240 29.95 -25.00 15.62
N THR A 241 29.93 -26.33 15.44
CA THR A 241 30.56 -26.98 14.29
C THR A 241 29.81 -26.61 13.03
N LYS A 242 28.47 -26.61 13.07
CA LYS A 242 27.64 -26.16 11.94
C LYS A 242 27.80 -24.66 11.70
N LYS A 243 27.83 -23.80 12.73
CA LYS A 243 28.12 -22.37 12.59
C LYS A 243 29.46 -22.13 11.89
N GLY A 244 30.51 -22.83 12.31
CA GLY A 244 31.83 -22.74 11.68
C GLY A 244 31.81 -23.18 10.23
N HIS A 245 31.16 -24.31 9.94
CA HIS A 245 30.98 -24.81 8.58
C HIS A 245 30.20 -23.83 7.69
N MET A 246 29.12 -23.24 8.23
CA MET A 246 28.33 -22.25 7.51
C MET A 246 29.14 -21.00 7.18
N LYS A 247 29.98 -20.53 8.10
CA LYS A 247 30.76 -19.29 7.94
C LYS A 247 32.01 -19.48 7.08
N PHE A 248 32.71 -20.60 7.24
CA PHE A 248 34.05 -20.79 6.69
C PHE A 248 34.17 -21.94 5.68
N GLY A 249 33.20 -22.85 5.63
CA GLY A 249 33.29 -24.09 4.86
C GLY A 249 33.94 -25.22 5.66
N PRO A 250 34.42 -26.29 5.00
CA PRO A 250 34.85 -27.51 5.69
C PRO A 250 36.18 -27.38 6.45
N LYS A 251 37.04 -26.41 6.09
CA LYS A 251 38.42 -26.31 6.60
C LYS A 251 38.57 -25.21 7.65
N PHE A 252 37.97 -25.42 8.83
CA PHE A 252 38.07 -24.51 9.98
C PHE A 252 38.39 -25.24 11.29
N GLY A 253 39.07 -24.53 12.20
CA GLY A 253 39.36 -24.99 13.56
C GLY A 253 38.43 -24.34 14.57
N ILE A 254 38.19 -25.03 15.69
CA ILE A 254 37.50 -24.44 16.86
C ILE A 254 38.56 -24.12 17.93
N PHE A 255 38.65 -22.86 18.31
CA PHE A 255 39.50 -22.37 19.39
C PHE A 255 38.78 -22.52 20.72
N LYS A 256 39.33 -23.38 21.59
CA LYS A 256 38.75 -23.68 22.88
C LYS A 256 39.34 -22.79 23.97
N THR A 257 38.61 -22.59 25.04
CA THR A 257 39.06 -21.87 26.24
C THR A 257 40.31 -22.53 26.83
N SER A 258 40.39 -23.86 26.80
CA SER A 258 41.59 -24.59 27.25
C SER A 258 42.83 -24.27 26.43
N ASP A 259 42.69 -23.75 25.20
CA ASP A 259 43.81 -23.40 24.33
C ASP A 259 44.51 -22.10 24.76
N TYR A 260 43.93 -21.33 25.69
CA TYR A 260 44.64 -20.24 26.36
C TYR A 260 45.77 -20.72 27.26
N ASN A 261 45.78 -22.00 27.64
CA ASN A 261 46.89 -22.59 28.39
C ASN A 261 48.10 -22.93 27.50
N LEU A 262 47.92 -22.95 26.18
CA LEU A 262 48.98 -23.21 25.21
C LEU A 262 49.76 -21.93 24.92
N ASP A 263 51.07 -22.04 24.74
CA ASP A 263 51.87 -20.91 24.28
C ASP A 263 51.54 -20.52 22.82
N LEU A 264 52.14 -19.43 22.33
CA LEU A 264 51.85 -18.93 20.98
C LEU A 264 52.32 -19.90 19.88
N GLU A 265 53.44 -20.58 20.08
CA GLU A 265 54.01 -21.50 19.09
C GLU A 265 53.21 -22.81 19.04
N GLU A 266 52.79 -23.32 20.20
CA GLU A 266 51.88 -24.45 20.33
C GLU A 266 50.55 -24.18 19.64
N ARG A 267 49.95 -22.99 19.85
CA ARG A 267 48.71 -22.59 19.17
C ARG A 267 48.88 -22.50 17.66
N ARG A 268 49.99 -21.92 17.18
CA ARG A 268 50.28 -21.85 15.73
C ARG A 268 50.38 -23.25 15.12
N LYS A 269 51.10 -24.18 15.76
CA LYS A 269 51.21 -25.57 15.30
C LYS A 269 49.85 -26.28 15.29
N LYS A 270 49.05 -26.10 16.34
CA LYS A 270 47.72 -26.70 16.46
C LYS A 270 46.78 -26.27 15.32
N TYR A 271 46.83 -24.99 14.93
CA TYR A 271 45.91 -24.43 13.94
C TYR A 271 46.49 -24.25 12.53
N MET A 272 47.74 -24.67 12.28
CA MET A 272 48.48 -24.42 11.03
C MET A 272 47.76 -24.91 9.77
N ASN A 273 46.97 -25.98 9.88
CA ASN A 273 46.29 -26.62 8.76
C ASN A 273 44.84 -26.14 8.55
N TYR A 274 44.36 -25.17 9.32
CA TYR A 274 43.03 -24.59 9.15
C TYR A 274 43.09 -23.25 8.46
N ASP A 275 42.13 -22.99 7.58
CA ASP A 275 42.07 -21.70 6.86
C ASP A 275 41.45 -20.61 7.74
N ASN A 276 40.58 -21.01 8.67
CA ASN A 276 39.89 -20.13 9.59
C ASN A 276 39.75 -20.75 10.97
N ILE A 277 39.57 -19.92 11.99
CA ILE A 277 39.39 -20.34 13.38
C ILE A 277 38.12 -19.67 13.93
N LEU A 278 37.26 -20.46 14.58
CA LEU A 278 36.07 -19.99 15.31
C LEU A 278 36.29 -20.18 16.81
N CYS A 279 36.08 -19.15 17.62
CA CYS A 279 36.11 -19.30 19.08
C CYS A 279 34.87 -20.02 19.58
N GLU A 280 35.04 -20.91 20.58
CA GLU A 280 33.91 -21.40 21.36
C GLU A 280 33.26 -20.25 22.14
N GLU A 281 31.92 -20.22 22.13
CA GLU A 281 31.09 -19.27 22.89
C GLU A 281 31.05 -19.66 24.37
#